data_AF-S8DGM6-F1
#
_entry.id   AF-S8DGM6-F1
#
_cell.length_a   1.000
_cell.length_b   1.000
_cell.length_c   1.000
_cell.angle_alpha   90.00
_cell.angle_beta   90.00
_cell.angle_gamma   90.00
#
_symmetry.space_group_name_H-M   'P 1'
#
loop_
_entity.id
_entity.type
_entity.pdbx_description
1 polymer ?
#
loop_
_entity_poly.entity_id
_entity_poly.type
_entity_poly.pdbx_seq_one_letter_code
_entity_poly.pdbx_strand_id
1 'polypeptide(L)'
;GRRLKKIIWELIDVAGCLNVEDLIPWLGWINEINGLNSRIKYVTDGLDEFLTDFLEEARERMNKKKNAEPYSNFIDAMLDIQRENRDNDDLSIDDEVIKAIFLDMFSPAVHTPAVTLEWIMAVVKNRKVMNTLQE
;
A
#
# COMPACT_ATOMS: atom_id res chain seq x y z
N GLY A 1 13.41 5.29 -2.67
CA GLY A 1 12.94 6.68 -2.72
C GLY A 1 12.18 7.04 -4.01
N ARG A 2 12.85 7.60 -5.04
CA ARG A 2 12.19 8.08 -6.27
C ARG A 2 11.42 7.01 -7.06
N ARG A 3 11.96 5.78 -7.13
CA ARG A 3 11.30 4.63 -7.79
C ARG A 3 10.00 4.26 -7.08
N LEU A 4 10.05 4.05 -5.77
CA LEU A 4 8.87 3.76 -4.95
C LEU A 4 7.78 4.84 -5.09
N LYS A 5 8.16 6.13 -5.07
CA LYS A 5 7.21 7.22 -5.28
C LYS A 5 6.47 7.08 -6.62
N LYS A 6 7.16 6.71 -7.70
CA LYS A 6 6.51 6.47 -9.00
C LYS A 6 5.54 5.29 -8.95
N ILE A 7 5.94 4.18 -8.32
CA ILE A 7 5.08 3.00 -8.16
C ILE A 7 3.82 3.34 -7.36
N ILE A 8 3.93 4.12 -6.28
CA ILE A 8 2.79 4.55 -5.46
C ILE A 8 1.83 5.46 -6.26
N TRP A 9 2.37 6.41 -7.05
CA TRP A 9 1.51 7.23 -7.90
C TRP A 9 0.79 6.42 -8.96
N GLU A 10 1.50 5.47 -9.57
CA GLU A 10 0.93 4.56 -10.55
C GLU A 10 -0.14 3.66 -9.92
N LEU A 11 0.07 3.17 -8.69
CA LEU A 11 -0.91 2.41 -7.91
C LEU A 11 -2.21 3.19 -7.72
N ILE A 12 -2.14 4.45 -7.30
CA ILE A 12 -3.31 5.31 -7.09
C ILE A 12 -4.06 5.49 -8.42
N ASP A 13 -3.32 5.71 -9.52
CA ASP A 13 -3.93 5.93 -10.83
C ASP A 13 -4.62 4.65 -11.35
N VAL A 14 -3.95 3.50 -11.30
CA VAL A 14 -4.54 2.22 -11.76
C VAL A 14 -5.71 1.78 -10.87
N ALA A 15 -5.67 2.05 -9.55
CA ALA A 15 -6.77 1.75 -8.64
C ALA A 15 -8.00 2.64 -8.88
N GLY A 16 -7.81 3.86 -9.39
CA GLY A 16 -8.88 4.76 -9.79
C GLY A 16 -9.37 4.60 -11.23
N CYS A 17 -8.66 3.82 -12.06
CA CYS A 17 -9.03 3.59 -13.45
C CYS A 17 -10.24 2.66 -13.58
N LEU A 18 -11.04 2.90 -14.61
CA LEU A 18 -12.10 1.95 -14.99
C LEU A 18 -11.48 0.69 -15.58
N ASN A 19 -11.74 -0.45 -14.93
CA ASN A 19 -11.42 -1.76 -15.47
C ASN A 19 -12.59 -2.27 -16.33
N VAL A 20 -12.36 -2.42 -17.64
CA VAL A 20 -13.40 -2.85 -18.59
C VAL A 20 -13.79 -4.32 -18.37
N GLU A 21 -12.84 -5.16 -17.96
CA GLU A 21 -13.07 -6.57 -17.65
C GLU A 21 -14.03 -6.76 -16.49
N ASP A 22 -13.93 -5.91 -15.46
CA ASP A 22 -14.82 -5.96 -14.29
C ASP A 22 -16.27 -5.57 -14.64
N LEU A 23 -16.45 -4.70 -15.63
CA LEU A 23 -17.78 -4.25 -16.09
C LEU A 23 -18.38 -5.19 -17.14
N ILE A 24 -17.56 -5.63 -18.09
CA ILE A 24 -17.95 -6.44 -19.23
C ILE A 24 -16.87 -7.52 -19.43
N PRO A 25 -17.02 -8.71 -18.81
CA PRO A 25 -15.96 -9.72 -18.76
C PRO A 25 -15.42 -10.18 -20.13
N TRP A 26 -16.26 -10.24 -21.17
CA TRP A 26 -15.81 -10.63 -22.51
C TRP A 26 -15.03 -9.54 -23.25
N LEU A 27 -14.96 -8.32 -22.71
CA LEU A 27 -14.18 -7.19 -23.24
C LEU A 27 -12.85 -7.00 -22.51
N GLY A 28 -12.39 -7.96 -21.70
CA GLY A 28 -11.11 -7.85 -20.97
C GLY A 28 -9.88 -7.59 -21.87
N TRP A 29 -9.91 -8.02 -23.13
CA TRP A 29 -8.86 -7.71 -24.11
C TRP A 29 -8.64 -6.21 -24.35
N ILE A 30 -9.63 -5.36 -24.06
CA ILE A 30 -9.47 -3.90 -24.15
C ILE A 30 -8.42 -3.39 -23.16
N ASN A 31 -8.30 -4.03 -22.00
CA ASN A 31 -7.29 -3.68 -21.00
C ASN A 31 -5.86 -3.99 -21.45
N GLU A 32 -5.68 -4.97 -22.34
CA GLU A 32 -4.38 -5.23 -22.96
C GLU A 32 -4.04 -4.15 -23.99
N ILE A 33 -5.02 -3.72 -24.78
CA ILE A 33 -4.80 -2.71 -25.83
C ILE A 33 -4.58 -1.31 -25.25
N ASN A 34 -5.33 -0.94 -24.23
CA ASN A 34 -5.15 0.36 -23.56
C ASN A 34 -3.93 0.37 -22.62
N GLY A 35 -3.29 -0.80 -22.41
CA GLY A 35 -2.09 -0.97 -21.60
C GLY A 35 -2.33 -1.07 -20.09
N LEU A 36 -3.59 -1.09 -19.62
CA LEU A 36 -3.93 -1.16 -18.20
C LEU A 36 -3.32 -2.39 -17.53
N ASN A 37 -3.39 -3.56 -18.16
CA ASN A 37 -2.83 -4.80 -17.60
C ASN A 37 -1.31 -4.72 -17.41
N SER A 38 -0.60 -4.10 -18.37
CA SER A 38 0.85 -3.88 -18.27
C SER A 38 1.21 -2.90 -17.14
N ARG A 39 0.38 -1.87 -16.92
CA ARG A 39 0.57 -0.90 -15.83
C ARG A 39 0.31 -1.52 -14.47
N ILE A 40 -0.77 -2.29 -14.34
CA ILE A 40 -1.07 -3.08 -13.13
C ILE A 40 0.10 -4.00 -12.82
N LYS A 41 0.60 -4.75 -13.81
CA LYS A 41 1.76 -5.63 -13.62
C LYS A 41 3.00 -4.88 -13.15
N TYR A 42 3.31 -3.74 -13.75
CA TYR A 42 4.43 -2.89 -13.33
C TYR A 42 4.32 -2.46 -11.86
N VAL A 43 3.11 -2.11 -11.41
CA VAL A 43 2.83 -1.74 -10.01
C VAL A 43 2.98 -2.95 -9.09
N THR A 44 2.35 -4.08 -9.43
CA THR A 44 2.40 -5.31 -8.64
C THR A 44 3.83 -5.79 -8.45
N ASP A 45 4.59 -5.91 -9.54
CA ASP A 45 6.00 -6.36 -9.50
C ASP A 45 6.85 -5.39 -8.66
N GLY A 46 6.64 -4.08 -8.82
CA GLY A 46 7.38 -3.05 -8.10
C GLY A 46 7.07 -2.99 -6.60
N LEU A 47 5.81 -3.24 -6.20
CA LEU A 47 5.41 -3.34 -4.80
C LEU A 47 5.93 -4.64 -4.17
N ASP A 48 5.82 -5.76 -4.88
CA ASP A 48 6.29 -7.04 -4.39
C ASP A 48 7.80 -7.04 -4.13
N GLU A 49 8.60 -6.50 -5.06
CA GLU A 49 10.05 -6.32 -4.87
C GLU A 49 10.34 -5.47 -3.64
N PHE A 50 9.69 -4.31 -3.52
CA PHE A 50 9.89 -3.40 -2.39
C PHE A 50 9.52 -4.04 -1.05
N LEU A 51 8.37 -4.73 -0.98
CA LEU A 51 7.92 -5.34 0.27
C LEU A 51 8.75 -6.56 0.64
N THR A 52 9.27 -7.31 -0.34
CA THR A 52 10.20 -8.41 -0.09
C THR A 52 11.47 -7.89 0.59
N ASP A 53 12.14 -6.90 -0.02
CA ASP A 53 13.34 -6.27 0.55
C ASP A 53 13.06 -5.74 1.96
N PHE A 54 11.91 -5.07 2.14
CA PHE A 54 11.51 -4.51 3.42
C PHE A 54 11.28 -5.59 4.51
N LEU A 55 10.68 -6.73 4.17
CA LEU A 55 10.52 -7.84 5.11
C LEU A 55 11.85 -8.51 5.45
N GLU A 56 12.77 -8.63 4.48
CA GLU A 56 14.13 -9.12 4.74
C GLU A 56 14.88 -8.20 5.70
N GLU A 57 14.87 -6.89 5.46
CA GLU A 57 15.46 -5.89 6.35
C GLU A 57 14.85 -5.96 7.76
N ALA A 58 13.52 -6.16 7.85
CA ALA A 58 12.83 -6.31 9.13
C ALA A 58 13.29 -7.56 9.89
N ARG A 59 13.42 -8.71 9.22
CA ARG A 59 13.93 -9.96 9.82
C ARG A 59 15.37 -9.81 10.29
N GLU A 60 16.23 -9.19 9.49
CA GLU A 60 17.60 -8.92 9.90
C GLU A 60 17.67 -8.05 11.15
N ARG A 61 16.86 -6.99 11.19
CA ARG A 61 16.76 -6.08 12.33
C ARG A 61 16.33 -6.82 13.60
N MET A 62 15.31 -7.68 13.50
CA MET A 62 14.84 -8.48 14.63
C MET A 62 15.92 -9.45 15.13
N ASN A 63 16.62 -10.13 14.23
CA ASN A 63 17.68 -11.07 14.61
C ASN A 63 18.87 -10.38 15.31
N LYS A 64 19.16 -9.11 14.98
CA LYS A 64 20.23 -8.32 15.61
C LYS A 64 19.84 -7.79 17.01
N LYS A 65 18.54 -7.67 17.31
CA LYS A 65 18.03 -7.16 18.59
C LYS A 65 17.81 -8.29 19.61
N LYS A 66 18.87 -8.74 20.29
CA LYS A 66 18.79 -9.78 21.35
C LYS A 66 18.01 -9.37 22.61
N ASN A 67 17.81 -8.07 22.87
CA ASN A 67 17.23 -7.54 24.11
C ASN A 67 16.26 -6.36 23.89
N ALA A 68 15.70 -6.19 22.69
CA ALA A 68 14.71 -5.12 22.46
C ALA A 68 13.34 -5.55 22.99
N GLU A 69 12.52 -4.57 23.39
CA GLU A 69 11.11 -4.81 23.68
C GLU A 69 10.46 -5.56 22.50
N PRO A 70 9.65 -6.60 22.77
CA PRO A 70 8.89 -7.26 21.73
C PRO A 70 7.97 -6.24 21.05
N TYR A 71 7.84 -6.34 19.71
CA TYR A 71 6.89 -5.55 18.91
C TYR A 71 7.19 -4.04 18.76
N SER A 72 8.42 -3.67 18.44
CA SER A 72 8.81 -2.26 18.22
C SER A 72 8.04 -1.56 17.07
N ASN A 73 7.42 -2.32 16.17
CA ASN A 73 6.54 -1.82 15.12
C ASN A 73 5.59 -2.94 14.63
N PHE A 74 4.59 -2.56 13.83
CA PHE A 74 3.59 -3.47 13.28
C PHE A 74 4.16 -4.68 12.54
N ILE A 75 5.23 -4.48 11.76
CA ILE A 75 5.85 -5.52 10.94
C ILE A 75 6.62 -6.51 11.79
N ASP A 76 7.32 -6.03 12.82
CA ASP A 76 7.96 -6.89 13.81
C ASP A 76 6.90 -7.79 14.47
N ALA A 77 5.72 -7.25 14.81
CA ALA A 77 4.60 -8.04 15.34
C ALA A 77 4.05 -9.08 14.35
N MET A 78 3.85 -8.72 13.09
CA MET A 78 3.40 -9.69 12.07
C MET A 78 4.40 -10.82 11.86
N LEU A 79 5.70 -10.52 11.85
CA LEU A 79 6.75 -11.52 11.68
C LEU A 79 6.91 -12.44 12.90
N ASP A 80 6.68 -11.93 14.10
CA ASP A 80 6.63 -12.76 15.32
C ASP A 80 5.40 -13.67 15.31
N ILE A 81 4.22 -13.16 14.94
CA ILE A 81 3.00 -13.98 14.77
C ILE A 81 3.23 -15.08 13.71
N GLN A 82 3.88 -14.75 12.60
CA GLN A 82 4.25 -15.74 11.58
C GLN A 82 5.17 -16.83 12.16
N ARG A 83 6.12 -16.48 13.03
CA ARG A 83 7.03 -17.44 13.68
C ARG A 83 6.29 -18.35 14.65
N GLU A 84 5.40 -17.80 15.47
CA GLU A 84 4.62 -18.53 16.47
C GLU A 84 3.60 -19.49 15.83
N ASN A 85 3.04 -19.11 14.67
CA ASN A 85 2.04 -19.93 13.96
C ASN A 85 2.64 -20.94 12.99
N ARG A 86 3.97 -21.07 12.87
CA ARG A 86 4.59 -22.08 11.99
C ARG A 86 4.19 -23.51 12.31
N ASP A 87 3.83 -23.78 13.56
CA ASP A 87 3.45 -25.12 14.04
C ASP A 87 1.92 -25.32 14.12
N ASN A 88 1.11 -24.32 13.75
CA ASN A 88 -0.36 -24.38 13.75
C ASN A 88 -0.91 -24.39 12.32
N ASP A 89 -1.47 -25.53 11.90
CA ASP A 89 -2.04 -25.72 10.54
C ASP A 89 -3.31 -24.88 10.26
N ASP A 90 -3.92 -24.27 11.28
CA ASP A 90 -5.20 -23.56 11.12
C ASP A 90 -5.05 -22.15 10.51
N LEU A 91 -3.88 -21.51 10.61
CA LEU A 91 -3.63 -20.14 10.13
C LEU A 91 -2.20 -19.98 9.57
N SER A 92 -2.02 -20.34 8.30
CA SER A 92 -0.79 -20.07 7.55
C SER A 92 -0.64 -18.57 7.27
N ILE A 93 0.13 -17.86 8.10
CA ILE A 93 0.54 -16.47 7.84
C ILE A 93 1.88 -16.50 7.11
N ASP A 94 1.83 -16.47 5.79
CA ASP A 94 3.01 -16.38 4.93
C ASP A 94 3.37 -14.92 4.58
N ASP A 95 4.41 -14.75 3.78
CA ASP A 95 4.89 -13.43 3.38
C ASP A 95 3.89 -12.70 2.50
N GLU A 96 3.12 -13.41 1.68
CA GLU A 96 2.10 -12.81 0.82
C GLU A 96 0.97 -12.22 1.66
N VAL A 97 0.54 -12.93 2.70
CA VAL A 97 -0.45 -12.44 3.67
C VAL A 97 0.06 -11.20 4.39
N ILE A 98 1.31 -11.21 4.89
CA ILE A 98 1.91 -10.05 5.57
C ILE A 98 2.00 -8.84 4.61
N LYS A 99 2.47 -9.06 3.37
CA LYS A 99 2.56 -8.03 2.33
C LYS A 99 1.19 -7.43 2.02
N ALA A 100 0.17 -8.27 1.85
CA ALA A 100 -1.19 -7.84 1.57
C ALA A 100 -1.77 -6.98 2.70
N ILE A 101 -1.63 -7.42 3.95
CA ILE A 101 -2.10 -6.67 5.12
C ILE A 101 -1.36 -5.34 5.26
N PHE A 102 -0.04 -5.32 5.05
CA PHE A 102 0.72 -4.09 5.08
C PHE A 102 0.26 -3.11 3.99
N LEU A 103 0.01 -3.59 2.77
CA LEU A 103 -0.45 -2.77 1.67
C LEU A 103 -1.86 -2.21 1.91
N ASP A 104 -2.77 -3.03 2.45
CA ASP A 104 -4.13 -2.62 2.82
C ASP A 104 -4.12 -1.52 3.90
N MET A 105 -3.28 -1.66 4.92
CA MET A 105 -3.12 -0.64 5.96
C MET A 105 -2.46 0.65 5.43
N PHE A 106 -1.48 0.53 4.53
CA PHE A 106 -0.67 1.67 4.07
C PHE A 106 -1.32 2.46 2.93
N SER A 107 -2.08 1.82 2.05
CA SER A 107 -2.68 2.45 0.87
C SER A 107 -3.58 3.65 1.22
N PRO A 108 -4.54 3.55 2.17
CA PRO A 108 -5.37 4.69 2.59
C PRO A 108 -4.57 5.82 3.25
N ALA A 109 -3.47 5.48 3.93
CA ALA A 109 -2.62 6.42 4.65
C ALA A 109 -1.88 7.38 3.72
N VAL A 110 -1.65 7.00 2.46
CA VAL A 110 -1.03 7.88 1.46
C VAL A 110 -2.07 8.79 0.78
N HIS A 111 -3.22 8.23 0.40
CA HIS A 111 -4.23 8.95 -0.38
C HIS A 111 -4.99 10.00 0.44
N THR A 112 -5.39 9.67 1.67
CA THR A 112 -6.28 10.51 2.49
C THR A 112 -5.66 11.86 2.89
N PRO A 113 -4.41 11.93 3.37
CA PRO A 113 -3.79 13.21 3.71
C PRO A 113 -3.56 14.09 2.48
N ALA A 114 -3.25 13.50 1.33
CA ALA A 114 -3.07 14.24 0.08
C ALA A 114 -4.38 14.94 -0.34
N VAL A 115 -5.49 14.20 -0.37
CA VAL A 115 -6.83 14.76 -0.66
C VAL A 115 -7.23 15.81 0.38
N THR A 116 -6.97 15.54 1.66
CA THR A 116 -7.27 16.51 2.75
C THR A 116 -6.50 17.81 2.54
N LEU A 117 -5.22 17.73 2.19
CA LEU A 117 -4.40 18.92 1.90
C LEU A 117 -4.90 19.67 0.68
N GLU A 118 -5.35 18.99 -0.37
CA GLU A 118 -5.97 19.62 -1.54
C GLU A 118 -7.24 20.40 -1.16
N TRP A 119 -8.12 19.81 -0.34
CA TRP A 119 -9.31 20.49 0.17
C TRP A 119 -8.96 21.69 1.05
N ILE A 120 -7.96 21.56 1.94
CA ILE A 120 -7.46 22.69 2.75
C ILE A 120 -6.99 23.82 1.83
N MET A 121 -6.22 23.52 0.78
CA MET A 121 -5.77 24.53 -0.18
C MET A 121 -6.93 25.18 -0.94
N ALA A 122 -7.95 24.39 -1.31
CA ALA A 122 -9.17 24.91 -1.96
C ALA A 122 -9.93 25.87 -1.03
N VAL A 123 -10.04 25.53 0.25
CA VAL A 123 -10.64 26.38 1.29
C VAL A 123 -9.84 27.68 1.47
N VAL A 124 -8.50 27.59 1.57
CA VAL A 124 -7.61 28.77 1.68
C VAL A 124 -7.75 29.72 0.50
N LYS A 125 -7.96 29.21 -0.72
CA LYS A 125 -8.19 30.04 -1.91
C LYS A 125 -9.56 30.73 -1.91
N ASN A 126 -10.53 30.22 -1.17
CA ASN A 126 -11.88 30.80 -1.11
C ASN A 126 -12.03 31.72 0.11
N ARG A 127 -11.81 33.03 -0.09
CA ARG A 127 -11.93 34.04 0.98
C ARG A 127 -13.27 34.00 1.73
N LYS A 128 -14.39 33.69 1.07
CA LYS A 128 -15.70 33.64 1.75
C LYS A 128 -15.76 32.50 2.76
N VAL A 129 -15.32 31.30 2.33
CA VAL A 129 -15.30 30.11 3.20
C VAL A 129 -14.25 30.27 4.30
N MET A 130 -13.07 30.82 3.99
CA MET A 130 -12.03 31.08 4.98
C MET A 130 -12.47 32.07 6.06
N ASN A 131 -13.17 33.16 5.69
CA ASN A 131 -13.65 34.13 6.67
C ASN A 131 -14.65 33.49 7.64
N THR A 132 -15.58 32.64 7.16
CA THR A 132 -16.53 31.92 8.02
C THR A 132 -15.87 30.88 8.93
N LEU A 133 -14.70 30.34 8.57
CA LEU A 133 -13.95 29.40 9.41
C LEU A 133 -13.08 30.09 10.47
N GLN A 134 -12.78 31.38 10.28
CA GLN A 134 -11.94 32.19 11.18
C GLN A 134 -12.76 32.99 12.21
N GLU A 135 -14.08 33.03 12.04
CA GLU A 135 -15.06 33.51 13.04
C GLU A 135 -15.41 32.41 14.05
#